data_AF-A0ABD2RUT9-F1
#
_entry.id   AF-A0ABD2RUT9-F1
#
_cell.length_a   1.000
_cell.length_b   1.000
_cell.length_c   1.000
_cell.angle_alpha   90.00
_cell.angle_beta   90.00
_cell.angle_gamma   90.00
#
_symmetry.space_group_name_H-M   'P 1'
#
loop_
_entity.id
_entity.type
_entity.pdbx_description
1 polymer ?
#
loop_
_entity_poly.entity_id
_entity_poly.type
_entity_poly.pdbx_seq_one_letter_code
_entity_poly.pdbx_strand_id
1 'polypeptide(L)'
;MGEAFGVFQPYQKIDVDIATHIHVYDDAPERSLLCVETADRPGLIVDLVKIITDINVDVESGEFDTEGLLAKAKFHVNYKGKALIKPLQQVLANSLRYFLRRPTTEDASF
;
A
#
# COMPACT_ATOMS: atom_id res chain seq x y z
N MET A 1 0.79 -35.46 -32.63
CA MET A 1 1.84 -34.46 -32.93
C MET A 1 1.14 -33.11 -32.82
N GLY A 2 1.34 -32.26 -31.82
CA GLY A 2 2.43 -32.15 -30.86
C GLY A 2 2.96 -30.72 -30.92
N GLU A 3 2.15 -29.73 -30.54
CA GLU A 3 2.60 -28.36 -30.33
C GLU A 3 2.17 -27.95 -28.93
N ALA A 4 3.10 -28.12 -27.99
CA ALA A 4 2.96 -27.68 -26.62
C ALA A 4 2.96 -26.16 -26.61
N PHE A 5 1.87 -25.54 -26.13
CA PHE A 5 1.83 -24.14 -25.74
C PHE A 5 2.67 -23.96 -24.46
N GLY A 6 3.98 -24.12 -24.61
CA GLY A 6 4.99 -23.76 -23.63
C GLY A 6 5.33 -22.29 -23.80
N VAL A 7 4.52 -21.42 -23.20
CA VAL A 7 4.98 -20.09 -22.82
C VAL A 7 4.39 -19.80 -21.45
N PHE A 8 4.96 -20.47 -20.44
CA PHE A 8 5.02 -19.85 -19.13
C PHE A 8 5.64 -18.48 -19.38
N GLN A 9 4.87 -17.41 -19.15
CA GLN A 9 5.45 -16.08 -19.11
C GLN A 9 6.65 -16.19 -18.18
N PRO A 10 7.86 -15.77 -18.58
CA PRO A 10 8.95 -15.75 -17.63
C PRO A 10 8.42 -14.93 -16.47
N TYR A 11 8.29 -15.56 -15.29
CA TYR A 11 8.16 -14.84 -14.04
C TYR A 11 9.45 -14.03 -13.99
N GLN A 12 9.40 -12.84 -14.56
CA GLN A 12 10.46 -11.86 -14.43
C GLN A 12 10.43 -11.61 -12.94
N LYS A 13 11.35 -12.26 -12.24
CA LYS A 13 11.63 -12.02 -10.84
C LYS A 13 12.24 -10.63 -10.84
N ILE A 14 11.36 -9.64 -10.88
CA ILE A 14 11.73 -8.24 -10.85
C ILE A 14 12.08 -7.98 -9.39
N ASP A 15 13.30 -8.39 -9.02
CA ASP A 15 14.02 -7.94 -7.84
C ASP A 15 14.37 -6.46 -8.08
N VAL A 16 13.36 -5.59 -8.17
CA VAL A 16 13.61 -4.17 -7.93
C VAL A 16 13.46 -4.03 -6.43
N ASP A 17 14.59 -3.81 -5.76
CA ASP A 17 14.65 -3.43 -4.34
C ASP A 17 14.07 -2.01 -4.20
N ILE A 18 12.78 -1.86 -4.50
CA ILE A 18 12.05 -0.62 -4.26
C ILE A 18 11.82 -0.57 -2.76
N ALA A 19 12.67 0.20 -2.08
CA ALA A 19 12.49 0.46 -0.66
C ALA A 19 11.10 1.05 -0.43
N THR A 20 10.35 0.45 0.50
CA THR A 20 9.05 0.97 0.90
C THR A 20 9.25 2.14 1.86
N HIS A 21 8.78 3.32 1.46
CA HIS A 21 8.79 4.55 2.27
C HIS A 21 7.38 4.89 2.72
N ILE A 22 7.19 5.12 4.01
CA ILE A 22 5.90 5.44 4.60
C ILE A 22 6.09 6.62 5.54
N HIS A 23 5.33 7.69 5.31
CA HIS A 23 5.36 8.89 6.12
C HIS A 23 3.95 9.34 6.45
N VAL A 24 3.75 9.85 7.66
CA VAL A 24 2.49 10.47 8.08
C VAL A 24 2.79 11.89 8.54
N TYR A 25 2.11 12.85 7.94
CA TYR A 25 2.24 14.27 8.23
C TYR A 25 0.94 14.81 8.84
N ASP A 26 1.06 15.90 9.57
CA ASP A 26 -0.09 16.72 9.96
C ASP A 26 -0.50 17.56 8.74
N ASP A 27 -1.77 17.50 8.34
CA ASP A 27 -2.29 18.24 7.18
C ASP A 27 -3.21 19.39 7.62
N ALA A 28 -4.20 19.06 8.44
CA ALA A 28 -5.17 19.98 9.00
C ALA A 28 -5.66 19.45 10.37
N PRO A 29 -6.32 20.25 11.22
CA PRO A 29 -6.80 19.77 12.52
C PRO A 29 -7.72 18.54 12.43
N GLU A 30 -8.41 18.37 11.30
CA GLU A 30 -9.38 17.32 11.07
C GLU A 30 -8.79 16.07 10.39
N ARG A 31 -7.57 16.15 9.86
CA ARG A 31 -6.98 15.07 9.05
C ARG A 31 -5.44 15.11 8.98
N SER A 32 -4.86 13.96 8.76
CA SER A 32 -3.43 13.75 8.51
C SER A 32 -3.21 13.31 7.07
N LEU A 33 -2.01 13.53 6.56
CA LEU A 33 -1.61 13.08 5.23
C LEU A 33 -0.70 11.86 5.35
N LEU A 34 -1.16 10.70 4.87
CA LEU A 34 -0.36 9.49 4.73
C LEU A 34 0.24 9.45 3.32
N CYS A 35 1.57 9.35 3.24
CA CYS A 35 2.30 9.15 1.99
C CYS A 35 2.96 7.77 2.00
N VAL A 36 2.75 6.99 0.94
CA VAL A 36 3.33 5.65 0.74
C VAL A 36 3.99 5.59 -0.62
N GLU A 37 5.25 5.15 -0.66
CA GLU A 37 5.98 4.83 -1.88
C GLU A 37 6.44 3.38 -1.78
N THR A 38 6.05 2.54 -2.73
CA THR A 38 6.33 1.10 -2.69
C THR A 38 6.32 0.49 -4.09
N ALA A 39 6.73 -0.78 -4.21
CA ALA A 39 6.63 -1.50 -5.46
C ALA A 39 5.16 -1.67 -5.88
N ASP A 40 4.87 -1.35 -7.14
CA ASP A 40 3.56 -1.55 -7.74
C ASP A 40 3.27 -3.05 -7.88
N ARG A 41 2.06 -3.45 -7.50
CA ARG A 41 1.56 -4.82 -7.66
C ARG A 41 0.03 -4.84 -7.73
N PRO A 42 -0.56 -5.85 -8.40
CA PRO A 42 -2.01 -6.02 -8.43
C PRO A 42 -2.62 -6.02 -7.02
N GLY A 43 -3.69 -5.25 -6.84
CA GLY A 43 -4.40 -5.16 -5.56
C GLY A 43 -3.76 -4.26 -4.50
N LEU A 44 -2.64 -3.57 -4.79
CA LEU A 44 -1.95 -2.71 -3.82
C LEU A 44 -2.88 -1.66 -3.19
N ILE A 45 -3.67 -0.93 -3.97
CA ILE A 45 -4.57 0.10 -3.43
C ILE A 45 -5.61 -0.47 -2.47
N VAL A 46 -6.13 -1.67 -2.77
CA VAL A 46 -7.11 -2.37 -1.93
C VAL A 46 -6.45 -2.80 -0.63
N ASP A 47 -5.23 -3.32 -0.70
CA ASP A 47 -4.43 -3.71 0.47
C ASP A 47 -4.16 -2.51 1.39
N LEU A 48 -3.74 -1.37 0.82
CA LEU A 48 -3.50 -0.12 1.54
C LEU A 48 -4.75 0.35 2.27
N VAL A 49 -5.88 0.50 1.56
CA VAL A 49 -7.15 0.95 2.15
C VAL A 49 -7.62 -0.03 3.23
N LYS A 50 -7.52 -1.33 2.99
CA LYS A 50 -7.89 -2.36 3.97
C LYS A 50 -7.08 -2.23 5.25
N ILE A 51 -5.75 -2.12 5.16
CA ILE A 51 -4.88 -1.96 6.34
C ILE A 51 -5.22 -0.68 7.13
N ILE A 52 -5.47 0.44 6.42
CA ILE A 52 -5.83 1.71 7.06
C ILE A 52 -7.15 1.54 7.84
N THR A 53 -8.19 0.98 7.18
CA THR A 53 -9.51 0.80 7.79
C THR A 53 -9.54 -0.24 8.91
N ASP A 54 -8.70 -1.28 8.87
CA ASP A 54 -8.58 -2.31 9.92
C ASP A 54 -8.10 -1.71 11.26
N ILE A 55 -7.30 -0.64 11.19
CA ILE A 55 -6.80 0.10 12.36
C ILE A 55 -7.84 1.16 12.83
N ASN A 56 -9.05 1.17 12.26
CA ASN A 56 -10.11 2.16 12.48
C ASN A 56 -9.70 3.59 12.09
N VAL A 57 -8.85 3.73 11.09
CA VAL A 57 -8.54 5.03 10.48
C VAL A 57 -9.38 5.18 9.21
N ASP A 58 -10.06 6.32 9.09
CA ASP A 58 -10.88 6.66 7.94
C ASP A 58 -10.03 7.25 6.81
N VAL A 59 -10.38 6.94 5.55
CA VAL A 59 -9.79 7.55 4.36
C VAL A 59 -10.81 8.53 3.78
N GLU A 60 -10.49 9.83 3.77
CA GLU A 60 -11.36 10.89 3.26
C GLU A 60 -11.20 11.07 1.74
N SER A 61 -9.95 11.07 1.29
CA SER A 61 -9.60 11.17 -0.13
C SER A 61 -8.21 10.58 -0.35
N GLY A 62 -7.91 10.25 -1.60
CA GLY A 62 -6.58 9.77 -1.94
C GLY A 62 -6.22 9.98 -3.40
N GLU A 63 -4.92 10.12 -3.63
CA GLU A 63 -4.27 10.16 -4.93
C GLU A 63 -3.39 8.92 -5.05
N PHE A 64 -3.43 8.27 -6.21
CA PHE A 64 -2.66 7.07 -6.48
C PHE A 64 -2.05 7.17 -7.87
N ASP A 65 -0.72 7.25 -7.91
CA ASP A 65 0.08 7.40 -9.11
C ASP A 65 1.00 6.20 -9.27
N THR A 66 1.16 5.75 -10.51
CA THR A 66 2.07 4.65 -10.85
C THR A 66 3.08 5.11 -11.88
N GLU A 67 4.35 5.05 -11.53
CA GLU A 67 5.50 5.40 -12.39
C GLU A 67 6.32 4.12 -12.65
N GLY A 68 5.97 3.40 -13.72
CA GLY A 68 6.60 2.12 -14.04
C GLY A 68 6.27 1.06 -12.99
N LEU A 69 7.25 0.72 -12.13
CA LEU A 69 7.10 -0.26 -11.04
C LEU A 69 7.01 0.40 -9.66
N LEU A 70 7.03 1.73 -9.60
CA LEU A 70 6.89 2.48 -8.36
C LEU A 70 5.46 2.99 -8.25
N ALA A 71 4.78 2.62 -7.16
CA ALA A 71 3.50 3.18 -6.79
C ALA A 71 3.69 4.25 -5.72
N LYS A 72 3.05 5.40 -5.91
CA LYS A 72 2.99 6.51 -4.95
C LYS A 72 1.54 6.75 -4.58
N ALA A 73 1.24 6.66 -3.30
CA ALA A 73 -0.09 6.88 -2.77
C ALA A 73 -0.07 7.99 -1.72
N LYS A 74 -1.04 8.89 -1.80
CA LYS A 74 -1.30 9.91 -0.80
C LYS A 74 -2.73 9.76 -0.33
N PHE A 75 -2.95 9.67 0.98
CA PHE A 75 -4.28 9.57 1.56
C PHE A 75 -4.47 10.63 2.62
N HIS A 76 -5.55 11.41 2.50
CA HIS A 76 -6.05 12.19 3.63
C HIS A 76 -6.80 11.24 4.55
N VAL A 77 -6.28 11.08 5.77
CA VAL A 77 -6.76 10.11 6.74
C VAL A 77 -7.13 10.79 8.05
N ASN A 78 -8.12 10.26 8.74
CA ASN A 78 -8.53 10.79 10.04
C ASN A 78 -8.94 9.69 11.00
N TYR A 79 -8.99 10.01 12.29
CA TYR A 79 -9.58 9.17 13.32
C TYR A 79 -10.73 9.93 13.97
N LYS A 80 -11.97 9.54 13.65
CA LYS A 80 -13.20 10.19 14.16
C LYS A 80 -13.24 11.70 13.84
N GLY A 81 -12.90 12.06 12.61
CA GLY A 81 -12.89 13.46 12.13
C GLY A 81 -11.78 14.32 12.72
N LYS A 82 -10.70 13.70 13.21
CA LYS A 82 -9.52 14.41 13.75
C LYS A 82 -8.23 13.88 13.16
N ALA A 83 -7.22 14.75 13.10
CA ALA A 83 -5.86 14.35 12.77
C ALA A 83 -5.36 13.23 13.70
N LEU A 84 -4.54 12.33 13.14
CA LEU A 84 -3.98 11.21 13.86
C LEU A 84 -2.99 11.70 14.92
N ILE A 85 -3.17 11.26 16.17
CA ILE A 85 -2.17 11.50 17.22
C ILE A 85 -0.88 10.74 16.92
N LYS A 86 0.27 11.24 17.40
CA LYS A 86 1.59 10.64 17.12
C LYS A 86 1.68 9.12 17.38
N PRO A 87 1.12 8.55 18.46
CA PRO A 87 1.11 7.11 18.65
C PRO A 87 0.36 6.36 17.54
N LEU A 88 -0.79 6.88 17.10
CA LEU A 88 -1.60 6.27 16.04
C LEU A 88 -0.93 6.40 14.67
N GLN A 89 -0.27 7.53 14.39
CA GLN A 89 0.60 7.69 13.21
C GLN A 89 1.67 6.58 13.16
N GLN A 90 2.31 6.30 14.30
CA GLN A 90 3.33 5.26 14.41
C GLN A 90 2.77 3.85 14.21
N VAL A 91 1.59 3.55 14.77
CA VAL A 91 0.90 2.27 14.57
C VAL A 91 0.57 2.09 13.09
N LEU A 92 -0.02 3.09 12.45
CA LEU A 92 -0.38 3.05 11.03
C LEU A 92 0.85 2.80 10.14
N ALA A 93 1.92 3.57 10.35
CA ALA A 93 3.15 3.44 9.57
C ALA A 93 3.81 2.06 9.75
N ASN A 94 3.84 1.54 10.99
CA ASN A 94 4.40 0.23 11.28
C ASN A 94 3.57 -0.92 10.68
N SER A 95 2.24 -0.83 10.77
CA SER A 95 1.35 -1.82 10.17
C SER A 95 1.53 -1.89 8.66
N LEU A 96 1.50 -0.75 7.98
CA LEU A 96 1.77 -0.69 6.53
C LEU A 96 3.14 -1.27 6.20
N ARG A 97 4.18 -0.93 6.97
CA ARG A 97 5.53 -1.47 6.76
C ARG A 97 5.60 -2.98 6.93
N TYR A 98 4.81 -3.54 7.84
CA TYR A 98 4.74 -4.97 8.08
C TYR A 98 4.04 -5.72 6.95
N PHE A 99 2.87 -5.24 6.53
CA PHE A 99 2.06 -5.90 5.50
C PHE A 99 2.65 -5.75 4.10
N LEU A 100 3.21 -4.59 3.76
CA LEU A 100 3.83 -4.36 2.45
C LEU A 100 5.16 -5.08 2.27
N ARG A 101 5.85 -5.47 3.36
CA ARG A 101 7.08 -6.28 3.30
C ARG A 101 6.83 -7.78 3.14
N ARG A 102 5.62 -8.26 3.43
CA ARG A 102 5.32 -9.68 3.26
C ARG A 102 5.15 -9.95 1.75
N PRO A 103 5.89 -10.90 1.15
CA PRO A 103 5.50 -11.39 -0.15
C PRO A 103 4.08 -11.91 0.00
N THR A 104 3.13 -11.38 -0.77
CA THR A 104 1.79 -11.94 -0.82
C THR A 104 1.92 -13.36 -1.32
N THR A 105 1.96 -14.32 -0.40
CA THR A 105 1.70 -15.72 -0.72
C THR A 105 0.32 -15.72 -1.35
N GLU A 106 0.28 -16.19 -2.59
CA GLU A 106 -0.88 -16.23 -3.47
C GLU A 106 -2.07 -16.88 -2.75
N ASP A 107 -3.03 -16.08 -2.29
CA ASP A 107 -4.40 -16.53 -2.08
C ASP A 107 -5.11 -16.42 -3.44
N ALA A 108 -4.64 -17.22 -4.39
CA ALA A 108 -5.32 -17.50 -5.64
C ALA A 108 -5.87 -18.93 -5.54
N SER A 109 -6.84 -19.11 -4.63
CA SER A 109 -7.70 -20.29 -4.61
C SER A 109 -9.13 -19.83 -4.90
N PHE A 110 -9.44 -19.69 -6.19
CA PHE A 110 -10.81 -19.69 -6.71
C PHE A 110 -10.93 -20.82 -7.72
#